data_AF-A0A847NTD1-F1
#
_entry.id   AF-A0A847NTD1-F1
#
_cell.length_a   1.000
_cell.length_b   1.000
_cell.length_c   1.000
_cell.angle_alpha   90.00
_cell.angle_beta   90.00
_cell.angle_gamma   90.00
#
_symmetry.space_group_name_H-M   'P 1'
#
loop_
_entity.id
_entity.type
_entity.pdbx_description
1 polymer ?
#
loop_
_entity_poly.entity_id
_entity_poly.type
_entity_poly.pdbx_seq_one_letter_code
_entity_poly.pdbx_strand_id
1 'polypeptide(L)'
;MEEKEFDEVEVPFDEVASIQKEVRTDSYFDGKFLEYIGYKLLAFLITVVTATIAKPWADKLILEYKYNHTIYNGKRLKFEGKGADLFVQRFKWILLSIITLGIYSFWVPIKNKKWLVSNIHFENEEFNKEESFFDGKLIQLIGLNILSYLLAAFSLGLLIPFIVCIRQKWLAKHTIINRKRIVFTGKAISLIGHYLLWWFLSIITLGIYALWVPIKIYAWEVKNTHIKLKEEQEEKISILPIIIGVILLVAFIIGIASTVPKIDWDWDISNIFKHNVSTDPIDFWCNPKANYYDPRLCE
;
A
#
# COMPACT_ATOMS: atom_id res chain seq x y z
N MET A 1 -56.92 -26.53 -15.63
CA MET A 1 -56.29 -25.58 -14.69
C MET A 1 -56.55 -26.14 -13.32
N GLU A 2 -55.54 -26.77 -12.73
CA GLU A 2 -55.62 -27.37 -11.40
C GLU A 2 -55.10 -26.29 -10.43
N GLU A 3 -56.02 -25.69 -9.67
CA GLU A 3 -55.69 -24.73 -8.61
C GLU A 3 -54.95 -25.49 -7.51
N LYS A 4 -53.63 -25.29 -7.41
CA LYS A 4 -52.86 -25.78 -6.28
C LYS A 4 -53.16 -24.89 -5.08
N GLU A 5 -53.95 -25.43 -4.16
CA GLU A 5 -54.16 -24.94 -2.81
C GLU A 5 -52.78 -24.79 -2.14
N PHE A 6 -52.36 -23.55 -1.87
CA PHE A 6 -51.14 -23.26 -1.13
C PHE A 6 -51.51 -23.30 0.34
N ASP A 7 -51.23 -24.42 0.99
CA ASP A 7 -51.36 -24.56 2.44
C ASP A 7 -50.44 -23.56 3.14
N GLU A 8 -51.02 -22.60 3.86
CA GLU A 8 -50.32 -21.65 4.72
C GLU A 8 -49.80 -22.41 5.94
N VAL A 9 -48.55 -22.89 5.87
CA VAL A 9 -47.89 -23.54 7.00
C VAL A 9 -47.64 -22.49 8.08
N GLU A 10 -48.50 -22.44 9.09
CA GLU A 10 -48.33 -21.59 10.28
C GLU A 10 -47.13 -22.09 11.10
N VAL A 11 -45.95 -21.52 10.82
CA VAL A 11 -44.74 -21.80 11.60
C VAL A 11 -44.86 -21.08 12.95
N PRO A 12 -44.75 -21.79 14.10
CA PRO A 12 -44.86 -21.18 15.42
C PRO A 12 -43.86 -20.04 15.59
N PHE A 13 -44.29 -18.88 16.10
CA PHE A 13 -43.44 -17.69 16.29
C PHE A 13 -42.12 -18.01 17.01
N ASP A 14 -42.16 -18.92 18.00
CA ASP A 14 -41.00 -19.36 18.77
C ASP A 14 -39.96 -20.12 17.93
N GLU A 15 -40.41 -20.83 16.89
CA GLU A 15 -39.55 -21.51 15.92
C GLU A 15 -38.92 -20.50 14.97
N VAL A 16 -39.67 -19.50 14.50
CA VAL A 16 -39.14 -18.39 13.69
C VAL A 16 -38.12 -17.53 14.47
N ALA A 17 -38.35 -17.33 15.78
CA ALA A 17 -37.43 -16.67 16.70
C ALA A 17 -36.15 -17.48 16.95
N SER A 18 -36.23 -18.81 16.93
CA SER A 18 -35.05 -19.70 16.99
C SER A 18 -34.28 -19.78 15.67
N ILE A 19 -34.97 -19.60 14.53
CA ILE A 19 -34.39 -19.51 13.18
C ILE A 19 -33.70 -18.15 12.97
N GLN A 20 -34.17 -17.09 13.62
CA GLN A 20 -33.36 -15.89 13.91
C GLN A 20 -32.24 -16.19 14.91
N LYS A 21 -31.40 -17.21 14.63
CA LYS A 21 -30.03 -17.20 15.13
C LYS A 21 -29.48 -15.83 14.82
N GLU A 22 -29.06 -15.07 15.84
CA GLU A 22 -28.37 -13.79 15.70
C GLU A 22 -27.45 -13.87 14.48
N VAL A 23 -27.89 -13.29 13.34
CA VAL A 23 -27.04 -13.23 12.16
C VAL A 23 -25.99 -12.23 12.55
N ARG A 24 -24.87 -12.75 13.04
CA ARG A 24 -23.71 -11.99 13.45
C ARG A 24 -23.35 -11.01 12.34
N THR A 25 -23.74 -9.76 12.53
CA THR A 25 -23.46 -8.64 11.61
C THR A 25 -22.08 -8.05 11.88
N ASP A 26 -21.36 -8.57 12.86
CA ASP A 26 -20.00 -8.19 13.15
C ASP A 26 -19.03 -8.79 12.13
N SER A 27 -17.96 -8.05 11.92
CA SER A 27 -16.81 -8.51 11.16
C SER A 27 -15.77 -9.03 12.14
N TYR A 28 -15.17 -10.17 11.85
CA TYR A 28 -14.13 -10.74 12.69
C TYR A 28 -13.22 -11.66 11.91
N PHE A 29 -12.04 -11.89 12.48
CA PHE A 29 -11.05 -12.82 11.97
C PHE A 29 -11.01 -14.04 12.91
N ASP A 30 -11.38 -15.22 12.40
CA ASP A 30 -11.45 -16.47 13.18
C ASP A 30 -10.16 -17.30 13.12
N GLY A 31 -9.13 -16.81 12.40
CA GLY A 31 -7.88 -17.53 12.23
C GLY A 31 -7.07 -17.65 13.52
N LYS A 32 -6.60 -18.87 13.82
CA LYS A 32 -5.77 -19.14 14.99
C LYS A 32 -4.33 -18.67 14.78
N PHE A 33 -3.69 -18.25 15.88
CA PHE A 33 -2.31 -17.79 15.86
C PHE A 33 -1.31 -18.89 15.46
N LEU A 34 -1.39 -20.06 16.11
CA LEU A 34 -0.43 -21.15 15.87
C LEU A 34 -0.51 -21.67 14.43
N GLU A 35 -1.73 -21.78 13.89
CA GLU A 35 -1.96 -22.15 12.50
C GLU A 35 -1.34 -21.10 11.55
N TYR A 36 -1.61 -19.80 11.78
CA TYR A 36 -1.03 -18.73 10.96
C TYR A 36 0.51 -18.73 10.95
N ILE A 37 1.13 -18.92 12.12
CA ILE A 37 2.59 -19.04 12.22
C ILE A 37 3.09 -20.29 11.50
N GLY A 38 2.38 -21.42 11.62
CA GLY A 38 2.68 -22.65 10.87
C GLY A 38 2.70 -22.40 9.36
N TYR A 39 1.70 -21.72 8.81
CA TYR A 39 1.67 -21.33 7.40
C TYR A 39 2.81 -20.38 7.02
N LYS A 40 3.17 -19.42 7.88
CA LYS A 40 4.32 -18.53 7.63
C LYS A 40 5.66 -19.27 7.64
N LEU A 41 5.83 -20.23 8.56
CA LEU A 41 7.03 -21.06 8.63
C LEU A 41 7.12 -21.98 7.40
N LEU A 42 6.02 -22.62 7.02
CA LEU A 42 5.95 -23.44 5.81
C LEU A 42 6.30 -22.60 4.56
N ALA A 43 5.69 -21.43 4.43
CA ALA A 43 6.00 -20.48 3.36
C ALA A 43 7.49 -20.09 3.36
N PHE A 44 8.08 -19.84 4.53
CA PHE A 44 9.50 -19.55 4.67
C PHE A 44 10.37 -20.73 4.20
N LEU A 45 10.10 -21.95 4.67
CA LEU A 45 10.82 -23.16 4.26
C LEU A 45 10.75 -23.38 2.75
N ILE A 46 9.55 -23.25 2.15
CA ILE A 46 9.37 -23.33 0.70
C ILE A 46 10.25 -22.31 -0.01
N THR A 47 10.27 -21.05 0.46
CA THR A 47 11.08 -20.00 -0.18
C THR A 47 12.59 -20.21 -0.04
N VAL A 48 13.06 -20.76 1.09
CA VAL A 48 14.49 -21.03 1.31
C VAL A 48 14.94 -22.22 0.47
N VAL A 49 14.21 -23.34 0.50
CA VAL A 49 14.57 -24.57 -0.23
C VAL A 49 14.57 -24.34 -1.75
N THR A 50 13.64 -23.52 -2.26
CA THR A 50 13.51 -23.26 -3.70
C THR A 50 14.28 -22.03 -4.17
N ALA A 51 15.15 -21.46 -3.33
CA ALA A 51 15.91 -20.25 -3.63
C ALA A 51 15.01 -19.12 -4.22
N THR A 52 13.89 -18.84 -3.55
CA THR A 52 12.86 -17.84 -3.89
C THR A 52 11.97 -18.14 -5.11
N ILE A 53 12.23 -19.19 -5.89
CA ILE A 53 11.44 -19.52 -7.09
C ILE A 53 9.99 -19.83 -6.73
N ALA A 54 9.75 -20.59 -5.66
CA ALA A 54 8.40 -20.96 -5.24
C ALA A 54 7.70 -19.91 -4.35
N LYS A 55 8.23 -18.68 -4.28
CA LYS A 55 7.61 -17.57 -3.54
C LYS A 55 6.13 -17.32 -3.88
N PRO A 56 5.67 -17.40 -5.15
CA PRO A 56 4.25 -17.22 -5.47
C PRO A 56 3.33 -18.23 -4.78
N TRP A 57 3.75 -19.50 -4.64
CA TRP A 57 2.97 -20.51 -3.93
C TRP A 57 2.99 -20.28 -2.41
N ALA A 58 4.14 -19.86 -1.87
CA ALA A 58 4.26 -19.48 -0.46
C ALA A 58 3.34 -18.29 -0.10
N ASP A 59 3.34 -17.25 -0.94
CA ASP A 59 2.46 -16.09 -0.78
C ASP A 59 0.97 -16.53 -0.93
N LYS A 60 0.65 -17.41 -1.90
CA LYS A 60 -0.70 -17.97 -2.09
C LYS A 60 -1.23 -18.65 -0.83
N LEU A 61 -0.43 -19.50 -0.18
CA LEU A 61 -0.83 -20.22 1.03
C LEU A 61 -1.18 -19.27 2.18
N ILE A 62 -0.36 -18.22 2.38
CA ILE A 62 -0.62 -17.22 3.41
C ILE A 62 -1.88 -16.40 3.09
N LEU A 63 -2.07 -16.02 1.83
CA LEU A 63 -3.24 -15.26 1.38
C LEU A 63 -4.52 -16.08 1.54
N GLU A 64 -4.53 -17.33 1.07
CA GLU A 64 -5.65 -18.25 1.20
C GLU A 64 -6.07 -18.41 2.66
N TYR A 65 -5.12 -18.72 3.55
CA TYR A 65 -5.42 -18.82 4.98
C TYR A 65 -6.00 -17.51 5.52
N LYS A 66 -5.39 -16.38 5.19
CA LYS A 66 -5.80 -15.07 5.70
C LYS A 66 -7.22 -14.69 5.27
N TYR A 67 -7.56 -14.86 4.00
CA TYR A 67 -8.88 -14.49 3.47
C TYR A 67 -9.96 -15.50 3.84
N ASN A 68 -9.67 -16.81 3.81
CA ASN A 68 -10.64 -17.83 4.20
C ASN A 68 -11.10 -17.73 5.67
N HIS A 69 -10.27 -17.10 6.53
CA HIS A 69 -10.57 -16.84 7.93
C HIS A 69 -11.06 -15.41 8.21
N THR A 70 -11.41 -14.66 7.17
CA THR A 70 -11.93 -13.29 7.29
C THR A 70 -13.42 -13.29 7.00
N ILE A 71 -14.19 -12.74 7.94
CA ILE A 71 -15.65 -12.64 7.84
C ILE A 71 -16.04 -11.16 7.93
N TYR A 72 -16.77 -10.67 6.92
CA TYR A 72 -17.33 -9.32 6.91
C TYR A 72 -18.84 -9.38 7.00
N ASN A 73 -19.43 -8.77 8.05
CA ASN A 73 -20.88 -8.78 8.30
C ASN A 73 -21.50 -10.18 8.21
N GLY A 74 -20.86 -11.17 8.84
CA GLY A 74 -21.31 -12.57 8.79
C GLY A 74 -21.03 -13.32 7.47
N LYS A 75 -20.47 -12.66 6.45
CA LYS A 75 -20.10 -13.30 5.17
C LYS A 75 -18.61 -13.63 5.13
N ARG A 76 -18.28 -14.91 5.05
CA ARG A 76 -16.90 -15.39 4.92
C ARG A 76 -16.35 -15.10 3.53
N LEU A 77 -15.12 -14.62 3.47
CA LEU A 77 -14.38 -14.50 2.22
C LEU A 77 -13.78 -15.85 1.82
N LYS A 78 -13.72 -16.09 0.51
CA LYS A 78 -13.04 -17.24 -0.09
C LYS A 78 -12.03 -16.77 -1.11
N PHE A 79 -10.87 -17.41 -1.10
CA PHE A 79 -9.79 -17.12 -2.03
C PHE A 79 -9.57 -18.28 -3.00
N GLU A 80 -9.84 -18.05 -4.29
CA GLU A 80 -9.77 -19.06 -5.37
C GLU A 80 -8.51 -18.90 -6.24
N GLY A 81 -7.54 -18.10 -5.78
CA GLY A 81 -6.34 -17.80 -6.56
C GLY A 81 -5.43 -19.02 -6.71
N LYS A 82 -5.06 -19.34 -7.95
CA LYS A 82 -4.12 -20.43 -8.26
C LYS A 82 -2.67 -19.96 -8.13
N GLY A 83 -1.83 -20.71 -7.43
CA GLY A 83 -0.39 -20.41 -7.29
C GLY A 83 0.35 -20.37 -8.63
N ALA A 84 -0.01 -21.26 -9.56
CA ALA A 84 0.53 -21.26 -10.92
C ALA A 84 0.16 -20.00 -11.72
N ASP A 85 -1.06 -19.48 -11.55
CA ASP A 85 -1.48 -18.23 -12.18
C ASP A 85 -0.65 -17.04 -11.65
N LEU A 86 -0.48 -16.96 -10.32
CA LEU A 86 0.38 -15.94 -9.70
C LEU A 86 1.83 -16.04 -10.16
N PHE A 87 2.36 -17.27 -10.31
CA PHE A 87 3.73 -17.49 -10.80
C PHE A 87 3.90 -16.96 -12.23
N VAL A 88 3.01 -17.32 -13.15
CA VAL A 88 3.06 -16.85 -14.54
C VAL A 88 2.98 -15.32 -14.60
N GLN A 89 2.10 -14.71 -13.81
CA GLN A 89 1.98 -13.25 -13.76
C GLN A 89 3.23 -12.58 -13.17
N ARG A 90 3.77 -13.13 -12.08
CA ARG A 90 5.01 -12.64 -11.48
C ARG A 90 6.19 -12.74 -12.45
N PHE A 91 6.32 -13.85 -13.16
CA PHE A 91 7.36 -14.04 -14.17
C PHE A 91 7.27 -13.00 -15.30
N LYS A 92 6.06 -12.78 -15.85
CA LYS A 92 5.81 -11.72 -16.84
C LYS A 92 6.24 -10.34 -16.33
N TRP A 93 5.94 -10.02 -15.09
CA TRP A 93 6.30 -8.72 -14.51
C TRP A 93 7.80 -8.57 -14.24
N ILE A 94 8.48 -9.64 -13.82
CA ILE A 94 9.94 -9.63 -13.62
C ILE A 94 10.64 -9.45 -14.97
N LEU A 95 10.24 -10.23 -15.98
CA LEU A 95 10.79 -10.11 -17.34
C LEU A 95 10.64 -8.67 -17.87
N LEU A 96 9.45 -8.09 -17.72
CA LEU A 96 9.19 -6.72 -18.14
C LEU A 96 9.98 -5.69 -17.32
N SER A 97 10.23 -5.97 -16.04
CA SER A 97 11.11 -5.14 -15.21
C SER A 97 12.55 -5.17 -15.69
N ILE A 98 13.07 -6.33 -16.10
CA ILE A 98 14.43 -6.44 -16.65
C ILE A 98 14.55 -5.65 -17.95
N ILE A 99 13.60 -5.83 -18.88
CA ILE A 99 13.61 -5.14 -20.19
C ILE A 99 13.54 -3.62 -20.03
N THR A 100 12.80 -3.14 -19.04
CA THR A 100 12.63 -1.70 -18.77
C THR A 100 13.64 -1.14 -17.77
N LEU A 101 14.75 -1.85 -17.51
CA LEU A 101 15.79 -1.46 -16.54
C LEU A 101 15.23 -1.10 -15.15
N GLY A 102 14.22 -1.84 -14.71
CA GLY A 102 13.60 -1.72 -13.40
C GLY A 102 12.43 -0.72 -13.33
N ILE A 103 12.19 0.10 -14.35
CA ILE A 103 11.08 1.07 -14.36
C ILE A 103 9.74 0.36 -14.18
N TYR A 104 9.58 -0.85 -14.75
CA TYR A 104 8.31 -1.57 -14.61
C TYR A 104 8.00 -2.02 -13.18
N SER A 105 9.01 -2.13 -12.31
CA SER A 105 8.85 -2.59 -10.93
C SER A 105 7.84 -1.73 -10.14
N PHE A 106 7.68 -0.46 -10.49
CA PHE A 106 6.71 0.44 -9.87
C PHE A 106 5.25 -0.01 -10.05
N TRP A 107 4.89 -0.68 -11.15
CA TRP A 107 3.53 -1.18 -11.36
C TRP A 107 3.26 -2.55 -10.70
N VAL A 108 4.28 -3.26 -10.26
CA VAL A 108 4.14 -4.61 -9.71
C VAL A 108 3.27 -4.66 -8.45
N PRO A 109 3.39 -3.74 -7.47
CA PRO A 109 2.54 -3.74 -6.28
C PRO A 109 1.05 -3.58 -6.60
N ILE A 110 0.70 -2.68 -7.53
CA ILE A 110 -0.71 -2.44 -7.88
C ILE A 110 -1.29 -3.63 -8.66
N LYS A 111 -0.51 -4.26 -9.54
CA LYS A 111 -0.94 -5.46 -10.27
C LYS A 111 -1.14 -6.67 -9.36
N ASN A 112 -0.26 -6.87 -8.38
CA ASN A 112 -0.45 -7.89 -7.35
C ASN A 112 -1.76 -7.67 -6.58
N LYS A 113 -2.09 -6.42 -6.24
CA LYS A 113 -3.36 -6.10 -5.55
C LYS A 113 -4.59 -6.34 -6.40
N LYS A 114 -4.55 -5.96 -7.69
CA LYS A 114 -5.62 -6.24 -8.65
C LYS A 114 -5.87 -7.74 -8.79
N TRP A 115 -4.80 -8.52 -8.98
CA TRP A 115 -4.90 -9.98 -9.05
C TRP A 115 -5.45 -10.59 -7.76
N LEU A 116 -5.00 -10.10 -6.60
CA LEU A 116 -5.48 -10.59 -5.32
C LEU A 116 -7.00 -10.39 -5.18
N VAL A 117 -7.48 -9.17 -5.42
CA VAL A 117 -8.92 -8.84 -5.26
C VAL A 117 -9.77 -9.59 -6.26
N SER A 118 -9.32 -9.78 -7.51
CA SER A 118 -10.08 -10.55 -8.51
C SER A 118 -10.25 -12.04 -8.19
N ASN A 119 -9.47 -12.57 -7.25
CA ASN A 119 -9.57 -13.97 -6.83
C ASN A 119 -10.23 -14.13 -5.45
N ILE A 120 -10.85 -13.07 -4.92
CA ILE A 120 -11.60 -13.09 -3.66
C ILE A 120 -13.09 -12.95 -3.98
N HIS A 121 -13.92 -13.75 -3.33
CA HIS A 121 -15.38 -13.68 -3.38
C HIS A 121 -15.99 -14.02 -2.01
N PHE A 122 -17.30 -13.81 -1.83
CA PHE A 122 -18.01 -14.29 -0.64
C PHE A 122 -18.45 -15.74 -0.82
N GLU A 123 -18.33 -16.57 0.22
CA GLU A 123 -18.62 -18.02 0.17
C GLU A 123 -20.02 -18.37 -0.36
N ASN A 124 -21.01 -17.50 -0.12
CA ASN A 124 -22.41 -17.72 -0.53
C ASN A 124 -22.75 -17.15 -1.92
N GLU A 125 -21.76 -16.71 -2.69
CA GLU A 125 -21.95 -16.03 -3.97
C GLU A 125 -21.09 -16.68 -5.06
N GLU A 126 -21.54 -16.65 -6.31
CA GLU A 126 -20.81 -17.27 -7.42
C GLU A 126 -19.45 -16.60 -7.66
N PHE A 127 -18.43 -17.41 -7.90
CA PHE A 127 -17.10 -16.90 -8.19
C PHE A 127 -17.01 -16.39 -9.63
N ASN A 128 -17.01 -15.06 -9.78
CA ASN A 128 -16.72 -14.38 -11.04
C ASN A 128 -15.60 -13.34 -10.86
N LYS A 129 -14.54 -13.47 -11.66
CA LYS A 129 -13.35 -12.59 -11.61
C LYS A 129 -13.66 -11.13 -11.94
N GLU A 130 -14.72 -10.85 -12.69
CA GLU A 130 -15.08 -9.49 -13.11
C GLU A 130 -15.85 -8.73 -12.02
N GLU A 131 -16.49 -9.44 -11.09
CA GLU A 131 -17.30 -8.82 -10.04
C GLU A 131 -16.46 -8.29 -8.87
N SER A 132 -15.23 -8.80 -8.71
CA SER A 132 -14.28 -8.36 -7.69
C SER A 132 -13.10 -7.65 -8.36
N PHE A 133 -12.96 -6.36 -8.13
CA PHE A 133 -11.87 -5.58 -8.73
C PHE A 133 -11.34 -4.49 -7.81
N PHE A 134 -10.09 -4.11 -8.08
CA PHE A 134 -9.39 -3.04 -7.36
C PHE A 134 -9.13 -1.87 -8.30
N ASP A 135 -9.75 -0.72 -8.02
CA ASP A 135 -9.68 0.49 -8.86
C ASP A 135 -8.61 1.51 -8.41
N GLY A 136 -7.78 1.14 -7.43
CA GLY A 136 -6.77 2.03 -6.87
C GLY A 136 -5.71 2.48 -7.89
N LYS A 137 -5.29 3.75 -7.77
CA LYS A 137 -4.28 4.37 -8.64
C LYS A 137 -2.87 4.16 -8.12
N LEU A 138 -1.91 3.98 -9.05
CA LEU A 138 -0.50 3.79 -8.70
C LEU A 138 0.09 4.97 -7.93
N ILE A 139 -0.13 6.20 -8.41
CA ILE A 139 0.45 7.42 -7.81
C ILE A 139 0.00 7.56 -6.35
N GLN A 140 -1.25 7.23 -6.05
CA GLN A 140 -1.78 7.25 -4.69
C GLN A 140 -1.12 6.18 -3.81
N LEU A 141 -0.91 4.97 -4.32
CA LEU A 141 -0.21 3.91 -3.60
C LEU A 141 1.26 4.27 -3.29
N ILE A 142 1.96 4.88 -4.26
CA ILE A 142 3.33 5.35 -4.07
C ILE A 142 3.37 6.46 -3.03
N GLY A 143 2.51 7.48 -3.16
CA GLY A 143 2.43 8.58 -2.20
C GLY A 143 2.10 8.09 -0.79
N LEU A 144 1.17 7.13 -0.67
CA LEU A 144 0.83 6.48 0.59
C LEU A 144 2.02 5.71 1.19
N ASN A 145 2.77 4.97 0.38
CA ASN A 145 3.95 4.24 0.86
C ASN A 145 5.04 5.22 1.34
N ILE A 146 5.36 6.26 0.56
CA ILE A 146 6.35 7.27 0.95
C ILE A 146 5.92 7.97 2.24
N LEU A 147 4.67 8.42 2.32
CA LEU A 147 4.12 9.01 3.55
C LEU A 147 4.22 8.06 4.74
N SER A 148 3.91 6.78 4.55
CA SER A 148 4.01 5.76 5.58
C SER A 148 5.45 5.59 6.06
N TYR A 149 6.42 5.53 5.16
CA TYR A 149 7.84 5.38 5.51
C TYR A 149 8.38 6.61 6.24
N LEU A 150 8.07 7.82 5.77
CA LEU A 150 8.46 9.05 6.45
C LEU A 150 7.86 9.08 7.86
N LEU A 151 6.56 8.84 7.98
CA LEU A 151 5.87 8.90 9.28
C LEU A 151 6.39 7.84 10.25
N ALA A 152 6.69 6.62 9.78
CA ALA A 152 7.28 5.56 10.60
C ALA A 152 8.70 5.91 11.05
N ALA A 153 9.53 6.45 10.15
CA ALA A 153 10.92 6.81 10.44
C ALA A 153 11.02 7.92 11.49
N PHE A 154 10.25 9.00 11.34
CA PHE A 154 10.31 10.14 12.27
C PHE A 154 9.66 9.87 13.62
N SER A 155 8.65 9.00 13.67
CA SER A 155 7.95 8.68 14.93
C SER A 155 8.55 7.50 15.69
N LEU A 156 9.67 6.92 15.23
CA LEU A 156 10.23 5.68 15.76
C LEU A 156 9.18 4.54 15.87
N GLY A 157 8.26 4.50 14.91
CA GLY A 157 7.17 3.52 14.88
C GLY A 157 5.98 3.79 15.81
N LEU A 158 5.93 4.91 16.55
CA LEU A 158 4.78 5.27 17.40
C LEU A 158 3.52 5.56 16.58
N LEU A 159 3.66 6.07 15.35
CA LEU A 159 2.54 6.40 14.47
C LEU A 159 2.09 5.23 13.57
N ILE A 160 2.61 4.02 13.76
CA ILE A 160 2.19 2.82 13.00
C ILE A 160 0.67 2.59 13.02
N PRO A 161 -0.04 2.72 14.16
CA PRO A 161 -1.51 2.58 14.18
C PRO A 161 -2.22 3.54 13.22
N PHE A 162 -1.72 4.76 13.11
CA PHE A 162 -2.29 5.76 12.21
C PHE A 162 -1.96 5.45 10.73
N ILE A 163 -0.73 5.02 10.45
CA ILE A 163 -0.32 4.54 9.12
C ILE A 163 -1.22 3.40 8.64
N VAL A 164 -1.48 2.44 9.53
CA VAL A 164 -2.39 1.31 9.28
C VAL A 164 -3.78 1.84 8.91
N CYS A 165 -4.37 2.72 9.72
CA CYS A 165 -5.68 3.29 9.43
C CYS A 165 -5.75 4.00 8.07
N ILE A 166 -4.79 4.86 7.71
CA ILE A 166 -4.81 5.54 6.40
C ILE A 166 -4.75 4.52 5.28
N ARG A 167 -3.84 3.55 5.40
CA ARG A 167 -3.65 2.52 4.39
C ARG A 167 -4.88 1.65 4.21
N GLN A 168 -5.54 1.26 5.30
CA GLN A 168 -6.78 0.48 5.23
C GLN A 168 -7.96 1.30 4.72
N LYS A 169 -8.09 2.57 5.10
CA LYS A 169 -9.11 3.48 4.52
C LYS A 169 -8.95 3.59 3.00
N TRP A 170 -7.73 3.79 2.52
CA TRP A 170 -7.45 3.85 1.08
C TRP A 170 -7.70 2.50 0.38
N LEU A 171 -7.23 1.39 0.96
CA LEU A 171 -7.46 0.06 0.39
C LEU A 171 -8.96 -0.29 0.32
N ALA A 172 -9.71 -0.07 1.39
CA ALA A 172 -11.13 -0.37 1.45
C ALA A 172 -11.92 0.45 0.41
N LYS A 173 -11.64 1.76 0.32
CA LYS A 173 -12.28 2.66 -0.66
C LYS A 173 -12.12 2.16 -2.10
N HIS A 174 -10.98 1.54 -2.40
CA HIS A 174 -10.63 1.08 -3.74
C HIS A 174 -10.86 -0.41 -3.99
N THR A 175 -11.52 -1.11 -3.07
CA THR A 175 -11.78 -2.54 -3.17
C THR A 175 -13.29 -2.78 -3.30
N ILE A 176 -13.67 -3.48 -4.36
CA ILE A 176 -15.03 -3.97 -4.59
C ILE A 176 -14.93 -5.49 -4.68
N ILE A 177 -15.73 -6.18 -3.88
CA ILE A 177 -15.80 -7.65 -3.83
C ILE A 177 -17.23 -8.03 -4.17
N ASN A 178 -17.44 -8.82 -5.23
CA ASN A 178 -18.77 -9.22 -5.72
C ASN A 178 -19.76 -8.03 -5.83
N ARG A 179 -19.33 -6.95 -6.50
CA ARG A 179 -20.09 -5.69 -6.63
C ARG A 179 -20.42 -4.97 -5.32
N LYS A 180 -19.89 -5.42 -4.18
CA LYS A 180 -20.07 -4.81 -2.86
C LYS A 180 -18.79 -4.08 -2.45
N ARG A 181 -18.91 -2.79 -2.15
CA ARG A 181 -17.79 -1.99 -1.66
C ARG A 181 -17.59 -2.25 -0.17
N ILE A 182 -16.34 -2.40 0.25
CA ILE A 182 -15.98 -2.47 1.67
C ILE A 182 -15.62 -1.08 2.19
N VAL A 183 -15.94 -0.80 3.45
CA VAL A 183 -15.64 0.45 4.14
C VAL A 183 -14.89 0.11 5.43
N PHE A 184 -13.94 0.96 5.78
CA PHE A 184 -13.17 0.85 7.00
C PHE A 184 -13.48 2.04 7.92
N THR A 185 -14.07 1.77 9.08
CA THR A 185 -14.48 2.77 10.11
C THR A 185 -13.54 2.82 11.31
N GLY A 186 -12.42 2.10 11.26
CA GLY A 186 -11.48 2.02 12.36
C GLY A 186 -10.82 3.36 12.68
N LYS A 187 -10.91 3.76 13.96
CA LYS A 187 -10.22 4.95 14.49
C LYS A 187 -8.84 4.59 15.02
N ALA A 188 -7.82 5.37 14.65
CA ALA A 188 -6.44 5.14 15.10
C ALA A 188 -6.30 5.17 16.64
N ILE A 189 -7.11 5.98 17.32
CA ILE A 189 -7.15 6.07 18.79
C ILE A 189 -7.62 4.77 19.44
N SER A 190 -8.51 4.01 18.78
CA SER A 190 -8.91 2.69 19.28
C SER A 190 -7.77 1.67 19.18
N LEU A 191 -6.93 1.77 18.15
CA LEU A 191 -5.78 0.88 17.96
C LEU A 191 -4.58 1.27 18.84
N ILE A 192 -4.37 2.57 19.11
CA ILE A 192 -3.14 3.05 19.78
C ILE A 192 -2.98 2.48 21.20
N GLY A 193 -4.07 2.35 21.95
CA GLY A 193 -4.04 1.79 23.31
C GLY A 193 -3.56 0.33 23.32
N HIS A 194 -4.12 -0.50 22.44
CA HIS A 194 -3.69 -1.89 22.28
C HIS A 194 -2.28 -2.00 21.71
N TYR A 195 -1.94 -1.15 20.75
CA TYR A 195 -0.62 -1.13 20.12
C TYR A 195 0.49 -0.78 21.12
N LEU A 196 0.29 0.23 21.96
CA LEU A 196 1.28 0.63 22.97
C LEU A 196 1.47 -0.47 24.03
N LEU A 197 0.38 -1.12 24.45
CA LEU A 197 0.44 -2.30 25.32
C LEU A 197 1.27 -3.43 24.68
N TRP A 198 1.02 -3.74 23.40
CA TRP A 198 1.75 -4.78 22.69
C TRP A 198 3.21 -4.44 22.46
N TRP A 199 3.50 -3.17 22.21
CA TRP A 199 4.86 -2.66 22.08
C TRP A 199 5.63 -2.80 23.39
N PHE A 200 5.02 -2.42 24.51
CA PHE A 200 5.59 -2.62 25.85
C PHE A 200 5.80 -4.11 26.19
N LEU A 201 4.81 -4.97 25.91
CA LEU A 201 4.94 -6.41 26.06
C LEU A 201 6.06 -6.99 25.19
N SER A 202 6.27 -6.45 23.99
CA SER A 202 7.37 -6.86 23.12
C SER A 202 8.73 -6.50 23.73
N ILE A 203 8.87 -5.36 24.40
CA ILE A 203 10.11 -5.00 25.08
C ILE A 203 10.39 -5.94 26.26
N ILE A 204 9.39 -6.18 27.12
CA ILE A 204 9.54 -7.06 28.30
C ILE A 204 9.91 -8.48 27.89
N THR A 205 9.33 -8.97 26.78
CA THR A 205 9.54 -10.34 26.30
C THR A 205 10.73 -10.46 25.34
N LEU A 206 11.63 -9.47 25.30
CA LEU A 206 12.80 -9.43 24.39
C LEU A 206 12.43 -9.68 22.92
N GLY A 207 11.28 -9.15 22.50
CA GLY A 207 10.77 -9.22 21.13
C GLY A 207 9.92 -10.45 20.81
N ILE A 208 9.78 -11.43 21.71
CA ILE A 208 8.98 -12.63 21.44
C ILE A 208 7.53 -12.27 21.14
N TYR A 209 6.93 -11.35 21.91
CA TYR A 209 5.55 -10.93 21.70
C TYR A 209 5.32 -10.22 20.35
N ALA A 210 6.37 -9.71 19.69
CA ALA A 210 6.26 -9.06 18.38
C ALA A 210 5.72 -10.01 17.30
N LEU A 211 5.83 -11.33 17.49
CA LEU A 211 5.26 -12.34 16.59
C LEU A 211 3.71 -12.32 16.56
N TRP A 212 3.06 -11.90 17.65
CA TRP A 212 1.59 -11.81 17.76
C TRP A 212 1.03 -10.49 17.25
N VAL A 213 1.85 -9.44 17.18
CA VAL A 213 1.38 -8.09 16.82
C VAL A 213 0.73 -8.04 15.43
N PRO A 214 1.31 -8.64 14.36
CA PRO A 214 0.72 -8.57 13.02
C PRO A 214 -0.68 -9.19 12.94
N ILE A 215 -0.93 -10.31 13.62
CA ILE A 215 -2.23 -10.98 13.59
C ILE A 215 -3.27 -10.21 14.41
N LYS A 216 -2.87 -9.60 15.54
CA LYS A 216 -3.77 -8.79 16.36
C LYS A 216 -4.15 -7.49 15.68
N ILE A 217 -3.21 -6.84 14.99
CA ILE A 217 -3.52 -5.70 14.12
C ILE A 217 -4.49 -6.15 13.02
N TYR A 218 -4.23 -7.27 12.34
CA TYR A 218 -5.12 -7.76 11.29
C TYR A 218 -6.54 -8.08 11.79
N ALA A 219 -6.66 -8.74 12.94
CA ALA A 219 -7.97 -9.03 13.54
C ALA A 219 -8.72 -7.73 13.91
N TRP A 220 -8.01 -6.73 14.41
CA TRP A 220 -8.58 -5.40 14.64
C TRP A 220 -8.99 -4.70 13.33
N GLU A 221 -8.19 -4.81 12.27
CA GLU A 221 -8.53 -4.26 10.95
C GLU A 221 -9.83 -4.85 10.41
N VAL A 222 -9.96 -6.18 10.47
CA VAL A 222 -11.15 -6.91 10.02
C VAL A 222 -12.38 -6.51 10.84
N LYS A 223 -12.23 -6.39 12.17
CA LYS A 223 -13.31 -5.95 13.06
C LYS A 223 -13.88 -4.58 12.70
N ASN A 224 -13.03 -3.69 12.18
CA ASN A 224 -13.42 -2.34 11.79
C ASN A 224 -13.64 -2.18 10.27
N THR A 225 -13.75 -3.30 9.54
CA THR A 225 -14.07 -3.33 8.11
C THR A 225 -15.43 -3.97 7.93
N HIS A 226 -16.32 -3.33 7.20
CA HIS A 226 -17.66 -3.84 6.93
C HIS A 226 -18.09 -3.52 5.50
N ILE A 227 -19.18 -4.14 5.05
CA ILE A 227 -19.74 -3.90 3.72
C ILE A 227 -20.51 -2.57 3.73
N LYS A 228 -20.25 -1.70 2.76
CA LYS A 228 -20.91 -0.39 2.64
C LYS A 228 -22.43 -0.56 2.53
N LEU A 229 -23.15 0.08 3.45
CA LEU A 229 -24.60 0.24 3.34
C LEU A 229 -24.92 1.49 2.51
N LYS A 230 -26.08 1.51 1.84
CA LYS A 230 -26.45 2.54 0.86
C LYS A 230 -26.44 3.97 1.43
N GLU A 231 -26.63 4.13 2.74
CA GLU A 231 -26.79 5.41 3.43
C GLU A 231 -25.53 5.90 4.16
N GLU A 232 -24.42 5.15 4.08
CA GLU A 232 -23.24 5.44 4.89
C GLU A 232 -22.37 6.58 4.31
N GLN A 233 -22.23 7.66 5.08
CA GLN A 233 -21.39 8.81 4.74
C GLN A 233 -19.90 8.46 4.89
N GLU A 234 -19.07 8.94 3.95
CA GLU A 234 -17.62 8.70 4.00
C GLU A 234 -16.97 9.49 5.14
N GLU A 235 -16.45 8.79 6.15
CA GLU A 235 -15.71 9.43 7.24
C GLU A 235 -14.39 10.02 6.72
N LYS A 236 -14.25 11.34 6.81
CA LYS A 236 -13.04 12.06 6.38
C LYS A 236 -11.84 11.61 7.22
N ILE A 237 -10.68 11.48 6.59
CA ILE A 237 -9.43 11.15 7.26
C ILE A 237 -9.07 12.31 8.19
N SER A 238 -8.80 12.02 9.47
CA SER A 238 -8.26 13.02 10.39
C SER A 238 -6.85 13.42 9.96
N ILE A 239 -6.70 14.69 9.55
CA ILE A 239 -5.46 15.26 9.00
C ILE A 239 -4.44 15.56 10.11
N LEU A 240 -4.90 15.70 11.36
CA LEU A 240 -4.11 16.10 12.53
C LEU A 240 -2.79 15.33 12.72
N PRO A 241 -2.78 13.99 12.78
CA PRO A 241 -1.54 13.21 12.93
C PRO A 241 -0.59 13.30 11.73
N ILE A 242 -1.09 13.61 10.52
CA ILE A 242 -0.22 13.90 9.37
C ILE A 242 0.53 15.22 9.65
N ILE A 243 -0.19 16.24 10.12
CA ILE A 243 0.40 17.54 10.48
C ILE A 243 1.45 17.37 11.57
N ILE A 244 1.15 16.63 12.64
CA ILE A 244 2.10 16.35 13.73
C ILE A 244 3.36 15.65 13.17
N GLY A 245 3.18 14.64 12.32
CA GLY A 245 4.29 13.96 11.66
C GLY A 245 5.17 14.88 10.82
N VAL A 246 4.54 15.79 10.07
CA VAL A 246 5.25 16.80 9.27
C VAL A 246 5.98 17.80 10.17
N ILE A 247 5.36 18.26 11.27
CA ILE A 247 6.01 19.16 12.24
C ILE A 247 7.25 18.50 12.84
N LEU A 248 7.16 17.24 13.27
CA LEU A 248 8.30 16.48 13.80
C LEU A 248 9.41 16.33 12.76
N LEU A 249 9.05 16.09 11.49
CA LEU A 249 10.00 16.04 10.38
C LEU A 249 10.72 17.38 10.21
N VAL A 250 10.00 18.50 10.19
CA VAL A 250 10.61 19.83 10.06
C VAL A 250 11.52 20.15 11.25
N ALA A 251 11.06 19.87 12.48
CA ALA A 251 11.86 20.08 13.69
C ALA A 251 13.15 19.24 13.69
N PHE A 252 13.08 18.00 13.21
CA PHE A 252 14.23 17.11 13.07
C PHE A 252 15.23 17.63 12.03
N ILE A 253 14.77 18.12 10.88
CA ILE A 253 15.64 18.72 9.85
C ILE A 253 16.34 19.96 10.39
N ILE A 254 15.62 20.84 11.10
CA ILE A 254 16.21 22.03 11.73
C ILE A 254 17.24 21.63 12.78
N GLY A 255 16.93 20.62 13.60
CA GLY A 255 17.84 20.08 14.60
C GLY A 255 19.12 19.47 14.02
N ILE A 256 19.03 18.80 12.87
CA ILE A 256 20.23 18.34 12.16
C ILE A 256 21.00 19.52 11.59
N ALA A 257 20.33 20.45 10.91
CA ALA A 257 20.96 21.59 10.26
C ALA A 257 21.75 22.48 11.26
N SER A 258 21.28 22.60 12.51
CA SER A 258 22.00 23.34 13.55
C SER A 258 23.27 22.65 14.07
N THR A 259 23.40 21.34 13.85
CA THR A 259 24.59 20.55 14.23
C THR A 259 25.62 20.42 13.11
N VAL A 260 25.26 20.79 11.87
CA VAL A 260 26.20 20.84 10.77
C VAL A 260 27.05 22.11 10.94
N PRO A 261 28.39 22.01 11.08
CA PRO A 261 29.23 23.20 11.09
C PRO A 261 28.96 23.98 9.80
N LYS A 262 28.87 25.33 9.88
CA LYS A 262 28.68 26.19 8.71
C LYS A 262 29.71 25.80 7.65
N ILE A 263 29.26 25.05 6.64
CA ILE A 263 29.98 24.92 5.39
C ILE A 263 29.82 26.28 4.72
N ASP A 264 30.90 27.03 4.60
CA ASP A 264 30.96 28.23 3.78
C ASP A 264 30.72 27.79 2.34
N TRP A 265 29.48 27.98 1.87
CA TRP A 265 29.10 27.80 0.48
C TRP A 265 29.57 29.01 -0.35
N ASP A 266 30.87 29.31 -0.34
CA ASP A 266 31.45 30.27 -1.29
C ASP A 266 31.56 29.59 -2.67
N TRP A 267 30.40 29.32 -3.27
CA TRP A 267 30.29 28.98 -4.69
C TRP A 267 30.45 30.27 -5.48
N ASP A 268 31.71 30.65 -5.75
CA ASP A 268 32.03 31.79 -6.59
C ASP A 268 31.62 31.53 -8.05
N ILE A 269 30.38 31.88 -8.38
CA ILE A 269 29.78 31.76 -9.72
C ILE A 269 30.55 32.63 -10.74
N SER A 270 31.40 33.56 -10.30
CA SER A 270 32.16 34.45 -11.19
C SER A 270 33.20 33.72 -12.06
N ASN A 271 33.72 32.56 -11.62
CA ASN A 271 34.66 31.77 -12.41
C ASN A 271 33.99 30.97 -13.53
N ILE A 272 32.69 30.68 -13.43
CA ILE A 272 31.93 29.98 -14.48
C ILE A 272 31.61 30.94 -15.64
N PHE A 273 31.38 32.23 -15.35
CA PHE A 273 31.12 33.25 -16.38
C PHE A 273 32.39 33.78 -17.07
N LYS A 274 33.58 33.64 -16.47
CA LYS A 274 34.84 34.08 -17.10
C LYS A 274 35.27 33.24 -18.31
N HIS A 275 34.84 31.98 -18.41
CA HIS A 275 35.24 31.11 -19.52
C HIS A 275 34.29 31.08 -20.72
N ASN A 276 33.13 31.76 -20.66
CA ASN A 276 32.11 31.69 -21.71
C ASN A 276 31.74 33.05 -22.34
N VAL A 277 32.57 34.08 -22.16
CA VAL A 277 32.41 35.37 -22.86
C VAL A 277 33.72 35.75 -23.55
N SER A 278 34.07 35.02 -24.62
CA SER A 278 34.78 35.62 -25.75
C SER A 278 33.69 36.27 -26.61
N THR A 279 33.45 37.55 -26.36
CA THR A 279 32.83 38.42 -27.35
C THR A 279 33.94 38.87 -28.29
N ASP A 280 34.27 38.03 -29.27
CA ASP A 280 35.02 38.50 -30.43
C ASP A 280 34.04 39.35 -31.27
N PRO A 281 34.28 40.66 -31.44
CA PRO A 281 33.44 41.47 -32.32
C PRO A 281 33.69 41.04 -33.76
N ILE A 282 32.62 40.73 -34.49
CA ILE A 282 32.68 40.62 -35.95
C ILE A 282 32.86 42.04 -36.49
N ASP A 283 34.11 42.45 -36.68
CA ASP A 283 34.48 43.69 -37.35
C ASP A 283 34.18 43.58 -38.85
N PHE A 284 32.96 43.97 -39.21
CA PHE A 284 32.59 44.36 -40.55
C PHE A 284 32.96 45.85 -40.70
N TRP A 285 33.92 46.16 -41.58
CA TRP A 285 34.13 47.40 -42.36
C TRP A 285 35.60 47.83 -42.49
N CYS A 286 36.00 48.04 -43.76
CA CYS A 286 37.17 48.77 -44.27
C CYS A 286 38.56 48.12 -44.17
N ASN A 287 38.90 47.31 -45.18
CA ASN A 287 40.26 47.23 -45.72
C ASN A 287 40.33 47.92 -47.09
N PRO A 288 40.87 49.14 -47.20
CA PRO A 288 41.34 49.68 -48.47
C PRO A 288 42.87 49.80 -48.39
N LYS A 289 43.58 48.74 -48.79
CA LYS A 289 44.86 48.80 -49.53
C LYS A 289 45.49 47.40 -49.61
N ALA A 290 45.06 46.65 -50.60
CA ALA A 290 45.96 45.76 -51.32
C ALA A 290 46.16 46.38 -52.71
N ASN A 291 47.32 47.00 -52.94
CA ASN A 291 47.93 47.15 -54.28
C ASN A 291 49.37 47.68 -54.18
N TYR A 292 50.32 46.79 -54.49
CA TYR A 292 51.49 46.94 -55.36
C TYR A 292 52.24 48.30 -55.52
N TYR A 293 53.58 48.22 -55.35
CA TYR A 293 54.72 48.93 -56.01
C TYR A 293 54.76 50.48 -56.10
N ASP A 294 55.83 51.11 -55.57
CA ASP A 294 56.80 51.93 -56.35
C ASP A 294 57.99 52.42 -55.47
N PRO A 295 59.26 52.11 -55.79
CA PRO A 295 60.44 52.69 -55.17
C PRO A 295 60.90 53.95 -55.94
N ARG A 296 60.38 55.11 -55.59
CA ARG A 296 60.98 56.41 -55.94
C ARG A 296 60.29 57.48 -55.13
N LEU A 297 60.99 58.01 -54.14
CA LEU A 297 60.89 59.38 -53.60
C LEU A 297 62.01 59.55 -52.56
N CYS A 298 63.25 59.42 -53.05
CA CYS A 298 64.35 60.26 -52.61
C CYS A 298 64.37 61.44 -53.59
N GLU A 299 64.04 62.63 -53.10
CA GLU A 299 64.63 63.95 -53.37
C GLU A 299 63.74 65.05 -52.79
#